data_AF-A0A6A4FJ36-F1
#
_entry.id   AF-A0A6A4FJ36-F1
#
_cell.length_a   1.000
_cell.length_b   1.000
_cell.length_c   1.000
_cell.angle_alpha   90.00
_cell.angle_beta   90.00
_cell.angle_gamma   90.00
#
_symmetry.space_group_name_H-M   'P 1'
#
loop_
_entity.id
_entity.type
_entity.pdbx_description
1 polymer ?
#
loop_
_entity_poly.entity_id
_entity_poly.type
_entity_poly.pdbx_seq_one_letter_code
_entity_poly.pdbx_strand_id
1 'polypeptide(L)'
;MNDNELLNAVFRFKHQAPSDRQDEALCISLAKRFAAFVADLEATEAAELRCGRVEPLADDRVVPASSFAKHEVEMLQRVALRLTAAGGRCSARGDVWFDPWLPEYGCVLQRTKLNATVVKIEVIFVDGWERTLHFLATGECVHSAVPTTHQVLHCADLDMELETKFSSSFTSELRKAQASRGADRSAASNALGHQKTPQSIAAVVRRTVGTLTQGGGSSVGVVSSAARGGTTDVGLHTWGRARDTCWPIVQAAIAHNLCCGPGLFRKTMVAIKLQTLQVAVHEAESVFCRDSIDLGAGCASVDDMFFMLQVIVQDTVELVDGGYEVSVLEDQCAAVRSTLNGFVDALNQSTAAQFVLPEGATLLQLNKLRCGTEVVSPKRTKDTRNRESNQQRHERAWTSLEGCCFLDGASCTMSRLLRWRESSEIPAAYKSILMLRTVEAFMFERALLLNDEAIDNVCSLERVQTLVTQYQQVVTQ
;
A
#
# COMPACT_ATOMS: atom_id res chain seq x y z
N MET A 1 2.10 12.42 -13.76
CA MET A 1 2.14 12.05 -12.32
C MET A 1 2.86 10.72 -12.26
N ASN A 2 3.67 10.43 -11.25
CA ASN A 2 4.35 9.14 -11.18
C ASN A 2 3.32 8.06 -10.82
N ASP A 3 3.18 7.01 -11.64
CA ASP A 3 2.14 5.99 -11.45
C ASP A 3 2.30 5.27 -10.10
N ASN A 4 3.54 5.11 -9.62
CA ASN A 4 3.83 4.56 -8.28
C ASN A 4 3.22 5.39 -7.13
N GLU A 5 3.15 6.71 -7.24
CA GLU A 5 2.52 7.54 -6.21
C GLU A 5 1.00 7.31 -6.17
N LEU A 6 0.38 7.12 -7.34
CA LEU A 6 -1.04 6.85 -7.43
C LEU A 6 -1.37 5.45 -6.92
N LEU A 7 -0.52 4.46 -7.23
CA LEU A 7 -0.63 3.11 -6.68
C LEU A 7 -0.52 3.13 -5.15
N ASN A 8 0.44 3.84 -4.59
CA ASN A 8 0.59 3.94 -3.13
C ASN A 8 -0.61 4.67 -2.49
N ALA A 9 -1.23 5.65 -3.15
CA ALA A 9 -2.45 6.28 -2.65
C ALA A 9 -3.66 5.32 -2.64
N VAL A 10 -3.75 4.41 -3.61
CA VAL A 10 -4.88 3.45 -3.73
C VAL A 10 -4.69 2.23 -2.83
N PHE A 11 -3.48 1.66 -2.80
CA PHE A 11 -3.17 0.41 -2.11
C PHE A 11 -2.56 0.59 -0.73
N ARG A 12 -1.89 1.71 -0.47
CA ARG A 12 -1.15 2.00 0.77
C ARG A 12 -0.21 0.87 1.15
N PHE A 13 0.89 0.78 0.42
CA PHE A 13 1.90 -0.24 0.66
C PHE A 13 2.38 -0.20 2.11
N LYS A 14 2.31 -1.33 2.82
CA LYS A 14 2.79 -1.42 4.21
C LYS A 14 4.31 -1.26 4.32
N HIS A 15 5.04 -1.53 3.23
CA HIS A 15 6.48 -1.42 3.15
C HIS A 15 6.99 -0.10 2.56
N GLN A 16 6.09 0.80 2.16
CA GLN A 16 6.43 2.15 1.71
C GLN A 16 5.87 3.21 2.66
N ALA A 17 6.44 4.42 2.58
CA ALA A 17 5.91 5.54 3.32
C ALA A 17 4.52 5.91 2.80
N PRO A 18 3.54 6.21 3.66
CA PRO A 18 2.20 6.58 3.24
C PRO A 18 2.20 7.88 2.45
N SER A 19 1.19 8.08 1.60
CA SER A 19 0.99 9.33 0.86
C SER A 19 0.69 10.49 1.82
N ASP A 20 1.52 11.53 1.76
CA ASP A 20 1.31 12.79 2.50
C ASP A 20 0.59 13.84 1.67
N ARG A 21 0.23 13.49 0.44
CA ARG A 21 -0.32 14.44 -0.51
C ARG A 21 -1.76 14.75 -0.15
N GLN A 22 -2.03 16.03 0.04
CA GLN A 22 -3.36 16.59 0.27
C GLN A 22 -3.67 17.60 -0.84
N ASP A 23 -3.53 17.17 -2.10
CA ASP A 23 -3.68 18.03 -3.27
C ASP A 23 -5.02 17.80 -3.98
N GLU A 24 -5.70 18.88 -4.35
CA GLU A 24 -6.93 18.82 -5.17
C GLU A 24 -6.67 18.12 -6.53
N ALA A 25 -5.53 18.39 -7.16
CA ALA A 25 -5.15 17.77 -8.43
C ALA A 25 -5.05 16.23 -8.35
N LEU A 26 -4.66 15.69 -7.19
CA LEU A 26 -4.61 14.25 -6.95
C LEU A 26 -6.03 13.66 -6.86
N CYS A 27 -6.94 14.32 -6.15
CA CYS A 27 -8.35 13.91 -6.08
C CYS A 27 -8.99 13.87 -7.47
N ILE A 28 -8.75 14.91 -8.29
CA ILE A 28 -9.24 14.99 -9.67
C ILE A 28 -8.65 13.86 -10.53
N SER A 29 -7.36 13.55 -10.37
CA SER A 29 -6.70 12.48 -11.13
C SER A 29 -7.27 11.10 -10.76
N LEU A 30 -7.52 10.85 -9.47
CA LEU A 30 -8.15 9.63 -8.99
C LEU A 30 -9.61 9.49 -9.47
N ALA A 31 -10.38 10.59 -9.45
CA ALA A 31 -11.73 10.64 -10.01
C ALA A 31 -11.76 10.34 -11.51
N LYS A 32 -10.78 10.87 -12.27
CA LYS A 32 -10.62 10.56 -13.71
C LYS A 32 -10.26 9.10 -13.95
N ARG A 33 -9.41 8.50 -13.10
CA ARG A 33 -9.07 7.07 -13.19
C ARG A 33 -10.29 6.20 -12.97
N PHE A 34 -11.13 6.53 -11.99
CA PHE A 34 -12.42 5.88 -11.80
C PHE A 34 -13.33 6.03 -13.04
N ALA A 35 -13.42 7.22 -13.61
CA ALA A 35 -14.23 7.44 -14.81
C ALA A 35 -13.72 6.66 -16.03
N ALA A 36 -12.40 6.54 -16.21
CA ALA A 36 -11.80 5.73 -17.26
C ALA A 36 -12.13 4.24 -17.08
N PHE A 37 -11.98 3.70 -15.87
CA PHE A 37 -12.39 2.33 -15.55
C PHE A 37 -13.87 2.08 -15.88
N VAL A 38 -14.75 2.99 -15.48
CA VAL A 38 -16.20 2.86 -15.75
C VAL A 38 -16.52 2.94 -17.24
N ALA A 39 -15.74 3.67 -18.03
CA ALA A 39 -15.92 3.74 -19.49
C ALA A 39 -15.58 2.42 -20.19
N ASP A 40 -14.66 1.64 -19.61
CA ASP A 40 -14.23 0.34 -20.14
C ASP A 40 -15.11 -0.83 -19.64
N LEU A 41 -16.11 -0.57 -18.78
CA LEU A 41 -17.01 -1.61 -18.28
C LEU A 41 -18.03 -2.07 -19.32
N GLU A 42 -18.02 -3.37 -19.61
CA GLU A 42 -19.06 -4.02 -20.41
C GLU A 42 -20.23 -4.47 -19.53
N ALA A 43 -21.45 -4.16 -19.96
CA ALA A 43 -22.66 -4.59 -19.27
C ALA A 43 -23.02 -6.02 -19.65
N THR A 44 -23.22 -6.87 -18.64
CA THR A 44 -23.70 -8.24 -18.80
C THR A 44 -25.24 -8.26 -18.85
N GLU A 45 -25.81 -9.00 -19.80
CA GLU A 45 -27.28 -9.10 -19.92
C GLU A 45 -27.88 -9.95 -18.80
N ALA A 46 -29.07 -9.57 -18.32
CA ALA A 46 -29.73 -10.23 -17.19
C ALA A 46 -30.04 -11.72 -17.43
N ALA A 47 -30.10 -12.16 -18.69
CA ALA A 47 -30.29 -13.57 -19.07
C ALA A 47 -29.07 -14.47 -18.77
N GLU A 48 -27.89 -13.88 -18.52
CA GLU A 48 -26.63 -14.58 -18.25
C GLU A 48 -26.34 -14.75 -16.74
N LEU A 49 -27.12 -14.08 -15.89
CA LEU A 49 -27.01 -14.19 -14.43
C LEU A 49 -27.68 -15.48 -13.95
N ARG A 50 -26.87 -16.46 -13.52
CA ARG A 50 -27.36 -17.77 -13.07
C ARG A 50 -28.11 -17.65 -11.74
N CYS A 51 -29.40 -18.02 -11.72
CA CYS A 51 -30.12 -18.26 -10.47
C CYS A 51 -29.65 -19.58 -9.85
N GLY A 52 -29.17 -19.55 -8.60
CA GLY A 52 -28.90 -20.75 -7.81
C GLY A 52 -30.21 -21.43 -7.47
N ARG A 53 -30.67 -22.38 -8.27
CA ARG A 53 -31.91 -23.12 -7.99
C ARG A 53 -31.67 -24.09 -6.82
N VAL A 54 -31.84 -23.64 -5.57
CA VAL A 54 -31.89 -24.54 -4.40
C VAL A 54 -33.24 -24.45 -3.70
N GLU A 55 -33.83 -23.27 -3.52
CA GLU A 55 -35.22 -23.13 -3.03
C GLU A 55 -36.06 -22.10 -3.81
N PRO A 56 -37.27 -22.43 -4.28
CA PRO A 56 -38.12 -21.54 -5.07
C PRO A 56 -38.75 -20.37 -4.27
N LEU A 57 -38.56 -20.34 -2.95
CA LEU A 57 -39.07 -19.30 -2.04
C LEU A 57 -37.95 -18.54 -1.30
N ALA A 58 -36.69 -18.99 -1.44
CA ALA A 58 -35.53 -18.27 -0.94
C ALA A 58 -34.96 -17.37 -2.05
N ASP A 59 -34.48 -16.19 -1.67
CA ASP A 59 -33.76 -15.32 -2.59
C ASP A 59 -32.32 -15.84 -2.79
N ASP A 60 -32.17 -16.93 -3.55
CA ASP A 60 -30.89 -17.60 -3.85
C ASP A 60 -30.19 -16.98 -5.08
N ARG A 61 -30.38 -15.68 -5.31
CA ARG A 61 -29.74 -14.97 -6.42
C ARG A 61 -28.24 -14.85 -6.15
N VAL A 62 -27.46 -15.70 -6.81
CA VAL A 62 -26.00 -15.67 -6.85
C VAL A 62 -25.58 -14.43 -7.65
N VAL A 63 -25.12 -13.37 -6.98
CA VAL A 63 -24.68 -12.14 -7.65
C VAL A 63 -23.21 -12.27 -8.00
N PRO A 64 -22.83 -12.36 -9.30
CA PRO A 64 -21.43 -12.43 -9.68
C PRO A 64 -20.72 -11.11 -9.35
N ALA A 65 -19.56 -11.23 -8.72
CA ALA A 65 -18.69 -10.10 -8.41
C ALA A 65 -17.91 -9.60 -9.63
N SER A 66 -17.66 -10.47 -10.61
CA SER A 66 -16.82 -10.17 -11.79
C SER A 66 -17.55 -9.46 -12.93
N SER A 67 -18.88 -9.52 -13.00
CA SER A 67 -19.70 -8.98 -14.09
C SER A 67 -20.66 -7.92 -13.61
N PHE A 68 -20.87 -6.85 -14.35
CA PHE A 68 -21.74 -5.74 -13.96
C PHE A 68 -23.04 -5.79 -14.75
N ALA A 69 -24.18 -5.77 -14.05
CA ALA A 69 -25.48 -5.67 -14.71
C ALA A 69 -25.62 -4.31 -15.41
N LYS A 70 -26.41 -4.25 -16.48
CA LYS A 70 -26.66 -2.99 -17.22
C LYS A 70 -27.02 -1.80 -16.33
N HIS A 71 -27.91 -2.01 -15.34
CA HIS A 71 -28.27 -0.93 -14.41
C HIS A 71 -27.08 -0.50 -13.54
N GLU A 72 -26.18 -1.41 -13.16
CA GLU A 72 -25.02 -1.13 -12.31
C GLU A 72 -24.04 -0.25 -13.10
N VAL A 73 -23.77 -0.61 -14.36
CA VAL A 73 -22.95 0.17 -15.27
C VAL A 73 -23.55 1.55 -15.51
N GLU A 74 -24.86 1.66 -15.78
CA GLU A 74 -25.53 2.96 -15.94
C GLU A 74 -25.40 3.85 -14.68
N MET A 75 -25.50 3.25 -13.49
CA MET A 75 -25.32 3.97 -12.23
C MET A 75 -23.88 4.42 -12.01
N LEU A 76 -22.90 3.55 -12.31
CA LEU A 76 -21.48 3.89 -12.25
C LEU A 76 -21.13 5.00 -13.23
N GLN A 77 -21.65 4.95 -14.45
CA GLN A 77 -21.46 5.99 -15.47
C GLN A 77 -22.01 7.34 -15.02
N ARG A 78 -23.19 7.37 -14.38
CA ARG A 78 -23.73 8.60 -13.77
C ARG A 78 -22.80 9.16 -12.68
N VAL A 79 -22.26 8.30 -11.82
CA VAL A 79 -21.32 8.74 -10.76
C VAL A 79 -20.01 9.25 -11.37
N ALA A 80 -19.45 8.55 -12.37
CA ALA A 80 -18.25 8.96 -13.09
C ALA A 80 -18.41 10.33 -13.77
N LEU A 81 -19.56 10.56 -14.40
CA LEU A 81 -19.90 11.87 -14.98
C LEU A 81 -19.96 12.97 -13.91
N ARG A 82 -20.60 12.72 -12.77
CA ARG A 82 -20.67 13.70 -11.65
C ARG A 82 -19.30 14.06 -11.08
N LEU A 83 -18.41 13.07 -10.95
CA LEU A 83 -17.06 13.26 -10.41
C LEU A 83 -16.15 14.05 -11.35
N THR A 84 -16.37 13.95 -12.66
CA THR A 84 -15.57 14.60 -13.69
C THR A 84 -16.19 15.89 -14.24
N ALA A 85 -17.44 16.18 -13.87
CA ALA A 85 -18.15 17.38 -14.29
C ALA A 85 -17.40 18.63 -13.80
N ALA A 86 -16.84 19.39 -14.74
CA ALA A 86 -16.41 20.74 -14.44
C ALA A 86 -17.64 21.56 -14.03
N GLY A 87 -17.52 22.42 -13.02
CA GLY A 87 -18.61 23.25 -12.45
C GLY A 87 -19.26 24.27 -13.40
N GLY A 88 -19.27 24.02 -14.72
CA GLY A 88 -19.97 24.80 -15.72
C GLY A 88 -21.46 24.48 -15.75
N ARG A 89 -22.29 25.53 -15.63
CA ARG A 89 -23.77 25.58 -15.71
C ARG A 89 -24.48 24.22 -15.84
N CYS A 90 -24.75 23.62 -14.68
CA CYS A 90 -25.65 22.48 -14.54
C CYS A 90 -27.07 22.86 -14.99
N SER A 91 -27.56 22.18 -16.02
CA SER A 91 -28.78 22.55 -16.74
C SER A 91 -30.01 21.82 -16.21
N ALA A 92 -29.87 20.58 -15.71
CA ALA A 92 -30.98 19.70 -15.39
C ALA A 92 -31.21 19.50 -13.88
N ARG A 93 -32.45 19.15 -13.53
CA ARG A 93 -32.81 18.75 -12.16
C ARG A 93 -32.10 17.45 -11.79
N GLY A 94 -31.47 17.40 -10.63
CA GLY A 94 -30.72 16.25 -10.15
C GLY A 94 -29.25 16.25 -10.57
N ASP A 95 -28.77 17.30 -11.25
CA ASP A 95 -27.34 17.47 -11.54
C ASP A 95 -26.56 17.60 -10.23
N VAL A 96 -25.46 16.85 -10.13
CA VAL A 96 -24.54 16.84 -8.98
C VAL A 96 -23.14 17.13 -9.49
N TRP A 97 -22.42 18.02 -8.80
CA TRP A 97 -21.03 18.33 -9.09
C TRP A 97 -20.24 18.58 -7.81
N PHE A 98 -18.92 18.44 -7.90
CA PHE A 98 -17.99 18.58 -6.78
C PHE A 98 -17.08 19.77 -7.03
N ASP A 99 -17.16 20.78 -6.18
CA ASP A 99 -16.31 21.97 -6.26
C ASP A 99 -16.39 22.79 -4.95
N PRO A 100 -15.26 23.08 -4.28
CA PRO A 100 -13.91 22.54 -4.48
C PRO A 100 -13.67 21.18 -3.79
N TRP A 101 -12.59 20.50 -4.19
CA TRP A 101 -12.00 19.40 -3.43
C TRP A 101 -11.08 19.97 -2.35
N LEU A 102 -11.26 19.55 -1.10
CA LEU A 102 -10.54 20.10 0.06
C LEU A 102 -9.86 18.98 0.87
N PRO A 103 -8.90 18.24 0.27
CA PRO A 103 -8.21 17.14 0.95
C PRO A 103 -7.45 17.56 2.20
N GLU A 104 -6.93 18.79 2.26
CA GLU A 104 -6.33 19.37 3.47
C GLU A 104 -7.30 19.51 4.66
N TYR A 105 -8.60 19.38 4.41
CA TYR A 105 -9.66 19.40 5.41
C TYR A 105 -10.38 18.05 5.52
N GLY A 106 -9.96 17.04 4.74
CA GLY A 106 -10.57 15.72 4.76
C GLY A 106 -11.96 15.68 4.11
N CYS A 107 -12.28 16.60 3.21
CA CYS A 107 -13.63 16.72 2.67
C CYS A 107 -13.72 17.22 1.21
N VAL A 108 -14.90 17.14 0.64
CA VAL A 108 -15.29 17.72 -0.65
C VAL A 108 -16.66 18.40 -0.52
N LEU A 109 -16.85 19.50 -1.26
CA LEU A 109 -18.16 20.15 -1.36
C LEU A 109 -18.96 19.55 -2.53
N GLN A 110 -20.08 18.91 -2.20
CA GLN A 110 -21.07 18.45 -3.16
C GLN A 110 -22.17 19.49 -3.31
N ARG A 111 -22.49 19.82 -4.56
CA ARG A 111 -23.65 20.65 -4.90
C ARG A 111 -24.64 19.82 -5.70
N THR A 112 -25.91 19.88 -5.33
CA THR A 112 -27.00 19.14 -5.97
C THR A 112 -28.12 20.07 -6.38
N LYS A 113 -28.46 20.12 -7.66
CA LYS A 113 -29.58 20.93 -8.16
C LYS A 113 -30.91 20.22 -7.89
N LEU A 114 -31.61 20.61 -6.81
CA LEU A 114 -32.86 19.96 -6.39
C LEU A 114 -34.02 20.24 -7.36
N ASN A 115 -34.05 21.45 -7.91
CA ASN A 115 -35.05 21.92 -8.87
C ASN A 115 -34.48 23.11 -9.68
N ALA A 116 -35.33 23.80 -10.45
CA ALA A 116 -34.90 24.91 -11.31
C ALA A 116 -34.36 26.13 -10.53
N THR A 117 -34.70 26.25 -9.25
CA THR A 117 -34.43 27.45 -8.44
C THR A 117 -33.54 27.17 -7.23
N VAL A 118 -33.35 25.92 -6.81
CA VAL A 118 -32.66 25.55 -5.56
C VAL A 118 -31.50 24.58 -5.79
N VAL A 119 -30.36 24.89 -5.18
CA VAL A 119 -29.14 24.08 -5.11
C VAL A 119 -28.83 23.77 -3.65
N LYS A 120 -28.77 22.48 -3.33
CA LYS A 120 -28.35 21.96 -2.03
C LYS A 120 -26.83 21.88 -1.95
N ILE A 121 -26.25 22.34 -0.84
CA ILE A 121 -24.82 22.26 -0.54
C ILE A 121 -24.58 21.28 0.62
N GLU A 122 -23.70 20.32 0.38
CA GLU A 122 -23.30 19.32 1.36
C GLU A 122 -21.77 19.22 1.45
N VAL A 123 -21.27 18.97 2.65
CA VAL A 123 -19.87 18.60 2.89
C VAL A 123 -19.82 17.09 3.07
N ILE A 124 -19.16 16.39 2.16
CA ILE A 124 -18.83 14.96 2.30
C ILE A 124 -17.43 14.87 2.87
N PHE A 125 -17.26 14.12 3.96
CA PHE A 125 -15.97 14.05 4.63
C PHE A 125 -15.66 12.66 5.18
N VAL A 126 -14.37 12.37 5.29
CA VAL A 126 -13.87 11.08 5.78
C VAL A 126 -13.75 11.07 7.29
N ASP A 127 -14.02 9.93 7.90
CA ASP A 127 -14.05 9.77 9.36
C ASP A 127 -13.73 8.32 9.77
N GLY A 128 -13.80 8.00 11.07
CA GLY A 128 -13.50 6.66 11.59
C GLY A 128 -12.00 6.35 11.48
N TRP A 129 -11.17 7.28 11.93
CA TRP A 129 -9.73 7.18 11.77
C TRP A 129 -9.12 6.06 12.63
N GLU A 130 -8.49 5.10 11.99
CA GLU A 130 -7.77 3.99 12.61
C GLU A 130 -6.26 4.11 12.41
N ARG A 131 -5.51 3.66 13.40
CA ARG A 131 -4.04 3.66 13.36
C ARG A 131 -3.54 2.52 12.48
N THR A 132 -2.68 2.85 11.51
CA THR A 132 -1.98 1.90 10.64
C THR A 132 -0.47 2.03 10.81
N LEU A 133 0.25 0.92 10.65
CA LEU A 133 1.72 0.86 10.74
C LEU A 133 2.31 0.51 9.38
N HIS A 134 3.37 1.23 9.01
CA HIS A 134 4.17 0.98 7.83
C HIS A 134 5.60 0.65 8.26
N PHE A 135 6.16 -0.44 7.74
CA PHE A 135 7.51 -0.91 8.03
C PHE A 135 8.37 -0.71 6.79
N LEU A 136 9.13 0.38 6.75
CA LEU A 136 9.93 0.74 5.59
C LEU A 136 11.08 -0.26 5.36
N ALA A 137 11.58 -0.33 4.14
CA ALA A 137 12.78 -1.13 3.80
C ALA A 137 14.01 -0.76 4.65
N THR A 138 14.06 0.46 5.20
CA THR A 138 15.10 0.91 6.14
C THR A 138 14.99 0.29 7.53
N GLY A 139 13.91 -0.44 7.82
CA GLY A 139 13.55 -0.93 9.15
C GLY A 139 12.81 0.10 10.01
N GLU A 140 12.57 1.31 9.50
CA GLU A 140 11.82 2.35 10.20
C GLU A 140 10.32 2.02 10.25
N CYS A 141 9.71 2.17 11.42
CA CYS A 141 8.26 2.05 11.60
C CYS A 141 7.60 3.43 11.53
N VAL A 142 6.80 3.66 10.50
CA VAL A 142 6.03 4.89 10.30
C VAL A 142 4.57 4.67 10.70
N HIS A 143 4.02 5.61 11.46
CA HIS A 143 2.62 5.60 11.89
C HIS A 143 1.77 6.44 10.94
N SER A 144 0.63 5.90 10.53
CA SER A 144 -0.37 6.62 9.75
C SER A 144 -1.77 6.45 10.36
N ALA A 145 -2.70 7.27 9.90
CA ALA A 145 -4.11 7.17 10.24
C ALA A 145 -4.92 7.01 8.96
N VAL A 146 -5.83 6.04 8.94
CA VAL A 146 -6.64 5.67 7.78
C VAL A 146 -8.13 5.80 8.14
N PRO A 147 -8.94 6.49 7.34
CA PRO A 147 -10.38 6.57 7.60
C PRO A 147 -11.07 5.27 7.16
N THR A 148 -11.98 4.77 8.00
CA THR A 148 -12.79 3.57 7.70
C THR A 148 -14.21 3.90 7.24
N THR A 149 -14.66 5.14 7.40
CA THR A 149 -16.00 5.57 7.03
C THR A 149 -16.04 6.99 6.49
N HIS A 150 -17.22 7.43 6.08
CA HIS A 150 -17.48 8.80 5.67
C HIS A 150 -18.81 9.28 6.24
N GLN A 151 -18.94 10.59 6.37
CA GLN A 151 -20.15 11.26 6.79
C GLN A 151 -20.51 12.37 5.82
N VAL A 152 -21.78 12.77 5.84
CA VAL A 152 -22.30 13.86 5.03
C VAL A 152 -23.00 14.86 5.92
N LEU A 153 -22.66 16.13 5.74
CA LEU A 153 -23.25 17.23 6.48
C LEU A 153 -23.95 18.17 5.50
N HIS A 154 -25.26 18.25 5.60
CA HIS A 154 -26.02 19.29 4.94
C HIS A 154 -25.68 20.66 5.54
N CYS A 155 -25.35 21.62 4.67
CA CYS A 155 -24.92 22.95 5.08
C CYS A 155 -25.93 24.05 4.75
N ALA A 156 -26.52 24.03 3.55
CA ALA A 156 -27.49 25.03 3.11
C ALA A 156 -28.25 24.58 1.86
N ASP A 157 -29.41 25.19 1.64
CA ASP A 157 -30.09 25.25 0.34
C ASP A 157 -30.00 26.70 -0.16
N LEU A 158 -29.43 26.88 -1.35
CA LEU A 158 -29.27 28.18 -2.00
C LEU A 158 -30.23 28.33 -3.15
N ASP A 159 -30.75 29.53 -3.35
CA ASP A 159 -31.35 29.87 -4.62
C ASP A 159 -30.27 30.02 -5.72
N MET A 160 -30.69 29.99 -6.99
CA MET A 160 -29.76 30.12 -8.12
C MET A 160 -29.02 31.47 -8.15
N GLU A 161 -29.60 32.55 -7.62
CA GLU A 161 -28.94 33.87 -7.60
C GLU A 161 -27.77 33.88 -6.61
N LEU A 162 -27.97 33.30 -5.43
CA LEU A 162 -26.97 33.15 -4.39
C LEU A 162 -25.90 32.14 -4.78
N GLU A 163 -26.25 31.05 -5.47
CA GLU A 163 -25.29 30.04 -5.95
C GLU A 163 -24.24 30.65 -6.89
N THR A 164 -24.65 31.54 -7.80
CA THR A 164 -23.70 32.21 -8.73
C THR A 164 -22.65 33.07 -8.00
N LYS A 165 -22.97 33.56 -6.80
CA LYS A 165 -22.07 34.35 -5.95
C LYS A 165 -21.33 33.48 -4.92
N PHE A 166 -21.81 32.26 -4.68
CA PHE A 166 -21.33 31.39 -3.63
C PHE A 166 -19.84 31.06 -3.78
N SER A 167 -19.39 30.60 -4.95
CA SER A 167 -17.98 30.17 -5.12
C SER A 167 -16.98 31.26 -4.80
N SER A 168 -17.24 32.50 -5.23
CA SER A 168 -16.34 33.64 -5.00
C SER A 168 -16.37 34.10 -3.54
N SER A 169 -17.55 34.17 -2.93
CA SER A 169 -17.70 34.49 -1.50
C SER A 169 -17.11 33.41 -0.59
N PHE A 170 -17.33 32.13 -0.91
CA PHE A 170 -16.75 30.99 -0.19
C PHE A 170 -15.22 31.03 -0.23
N THR A 171 -14.64 31.25 -1.42
CA THR A 171 -13.18 31.36 -1.56
C THR A 171 -12.63 32.54 -0.75
N SER A 172 -13.34 33.67 -0.72
CA SER A 172 -12.96 34.84 0.08
C SER A 172 -13.00 34.54 1.58
N GLU A 173 -14.08 33.94 2.08
CA GLU A 173 -14.23 33.59 3.50
C GLU A 173 -13.26 32.50 3.93
N LEU A 174 -12.99 31.51 3.07
CA LEU A 174 -12.00 30.48 3.34
C LEU A 174 -10.59 31.08 3.46
N ARG A 175 -10.20 32.00 2.57
CA ARG A 175 -8.91 32.72 2.66
C ARG A 175 -8.82 33.57 3.93
N LYS A 176 -9.90 34.25 4.31
CA LYS A 176 -9.95 35.02 5.57
C LYS A 176 -9.75 34.09 6.77
N ALA A 177 -10.42 32.94 6.79
CA ALA A 177 -10.24 31.94 7.84
C ALA A 177 -8.80 31.40 7.87
N GLN A 178 -8.19 31.12 6.72
CA GLN A 178 -6.80 30.66 6.62
C GLN A 178 -5.77 31.70 7.11
N ALA A 179 -6.08 32.99 6.98
CA ALA A 179 -5.20 34.07 7.43
C ALA A 179 -5.18 34.28 8.95
N SER A 180 -6.14 33.72 9.70
CA SER A 180 -6.22 33.83 11.16
C SER A 180 -5.01 33.19 11.85
N ARG A 181 -4.39 33.90 12.80
CA ARG A 181 -3.19 33.47 13.56
C ARG A 181 -3.42 33.59 15.07
N GLY A 182 -2.63 32.88 15.87
CA GLY A 182 -2.62 33.01 17.33
C GLY A 182 -3.94 32.57 17.99
N ALA A 183 -4.44 33.35 18.95
CA ALA A 183 -5.69 33.07 19.66
C ALA A 183 -6.92 33.00 18.74
N ASP A 184 -6.89 33.73 17.61
CA ASP A 184 -7.95 33.75 16.60
C ASP A 184 -8.02 32.46 15.77
N ARG A 185 -7.05 31.54 15.91
CA ARG A 185 -7.14 30.18 15.36
C ARG A 185 -8.00 29.25 16.19
N SER A 186 -8.22 29.55 17.47
CA SER A 186 -9.00 28.70 18.36
C SER A 186 -10.49 29.03 18.24
N ALA A 187 -11.34 28.01 18.16
CA ALA A 187 -12.79 28.16 18.20
C ALA A 187 -13.34 28.62 19.58
N ALA A 188 -12.45 28.92 20.54
CA ALA A 188 -12.75 29.18 21.95
C ALA A 188 -13.65 30.41 22.19
N SER A 189 -13.75 31.33 21.23
CA SER A 189 -14.53 32.57 21.34
C SER A 189 -15.75 32.64 20.40
N ASN A 190 -16.25 31.49 19.90
CA ASN A 190 -17.25 31.43 18.81
C ASN A 190 -16.79 32.12 17.50
N ALA A 191 -15.50 32.46 17.39
CA ALA A 191 -14.88 32.89 16.16
C ALA A 191 -14.65 31.68 15.24
N LEU A 192 -14.59 31.92 13.92
CA LEU A 192 -14.14 30.94 12.94
C LEU A 192 -12.63 30.73 13.10
N GLY A 193 -12.28 29.91 14.09
CA GLY A 193 -10.94 29.38 14.25
C GLY A 193 -10.52 28.57 13.02
N HIS A 194 -9.24 28.63 12.67
CA HIS A 194 -8.68 27.85 11.57
C HIS A 194 -8.21 26.49 12.08
N GLN A 195 -9.12 25.52 12.06
CA GLN A 195 -8.79 24.09 12.24
C GLN A 195 -8.90 23.38 10.89
N LYS A 196 -8.01 22.43 10.62
CA LYS A 196 -8.00 21.66 9.38
C LYS A 196 -8.96 20.47 9.50
N THR A 197 -10.22 20.79 9.73
CA THR A 197 -11.32 19.84 9.99
C THR A 197 -12.46 20.03 8.98
N PRO A 198 -13.25 18.99 8.68
CA PRO A 198 -14.45 19.14 7.86
C PRO A 198 -15.48 20.12 8.43
N GLN A 199 -15.58 20.20 9.77
CA GLN A 199 -16.50 21.11 10.44
C GLN A 199 -16.13 22.58 10.28
N SER A 200 -14.83 22.90 10.10
CA SER A 200 -14.43 24.27 9.79
C SER A 200 -14.91 24.68 8.39
N ILE A 201 -14.84 23.78 7.41
CA ILE A 201 -15.40 24.01 6.08
C ILE A 201 -16.92 24.19 6.15
N ALA A 202 -17.62 23.32 6.87
CA ALA A 202 -19.08 23.47 7.05
C ALA A 202 -19.46 24.82 7.70
N ALA A 203 -18.66 25.30 8.65
CA ALA A 203 -18.84 26.61 9.26
C ALA A 203 -18.58 27.77 8.28
N VAL A 204 -17.53 27.66 7.45
CA VAL A 204 -17.26 28.62 6.36
C VAL A 204 -18.41 28.67 5.36
N VAL A 205 -18.98 27.52 4.98
CA VAL A 205 -20.16 27.45 4.10
C VAL A 205 -21.33 28.19 4.74
N ARG A 206 -21.69 27.87 5.99
CA ARG A 206 -22.82 28.50 6.69
C ARG A 206 -22.63 30.01 6.84
N ARG A 207 -21.41 30.49 7.14
CA ARG A 207 -21.12 31.94 7.19
C ARG A 207 -21.23 32.61 5.83
N THR A 208 -20.73 31.95 4.78
CA THR A 208 -20.83 32.44 3.41
C THR A 208 -22.30 32.63 3.02
N VAL A 209 -23.13 31.62 3.29
CA VAL A 209 -24.58 31.66 3.05
C VAL A 209 -25.24 32.78 3.86
N GLY A 210 -24.90 32.92 5.15
CA GLY A 210 -25.44 33.98 6.01
C GLY A 210 -25.10 35.39 5.50
N THR A 211 -23.88 35.58 4.98
CA THR A 211 -23.42 36.87 4.46
C THR A 211 -24.12 37.22 3.14
N LEU A 212 -24.34 36.23 2.28
CA LEU A 212 -25.05 36.40 1.02
C LEU A 212 -26.55 36.67 1.22
N THR A 213 -27.17 36.10 2.26
CA THR A 213 -28.60 36.26 2.55
C THR A 213 -28.94 37.54 3.34
N GLN A 214 -28.03 38.03 4.20
CA GLN A 214 -28.30 39.21 5.05
C GLN A 214 -27.85 40.55 4.44
N GLY A 215 -27.41 40.59 3.17
CA GLY A 215 -27.17 41.85 2.47
C GLY A 215 -26.23 42.81 3.21
N GLY A 216 -25.05 42.36 3.63
CA GLY A 216 -23.97 43.23 4.11
C GLY A 216 -24.25 44.06 5.38
N GLY A 217 -25.37 43.87 6.07
CA GLY A 217 -25.78 44.74 7.16
C GLY A 217 -26.48 44.00 8.31
N SER A 218 -25.85 44.10 9.50
CA SER A 218 -26.41 43.81 10.81
C SER A 218 -26.45 42.33 11.26
N SER A 219 -25.57 42.04 12.22
CA SER A 219 -25.40 40.79 12.96
C SER A 219 -26.52 40.54 13.98
N VAL A 220 -27.76 40.39 13.52
CA VAL A 220 -28.87 40.02 14.41
C VAL A 220 -29.47 38.70 13.92
N GLY A 221 -29.12 37.62 14.63
CA GLY A 221 -29.58 36.26 14.34
C GLY A 221 -28.52 35.32 13.78
N VAL A 222 -27.25 35.43 14.22
CA VAL A 222 -26.20 34.45 13.87
C VAL A 222 -26.56 33.10 14.47
N VAL A 223 -27.22 32.24 13.70
CA VAL A 223 -27.20 30.79 13.93
C VAL A 223 -25.73 30.43 14.08
N SER A 224 -25.34 29.92 15.26
CA SER A 224 -23.93 29.73 15.63
C SER A 224 -23.10 29.21 14.44
N SER A 225 -22.34 30.12 13.83
CA SER A 225 -21.42 29.84 12.72
C SER A 225 -20.12 29.22 13.22
N ALA A 226 -20.07 28.80 14.48
CA ALA A 226 -18.92 28.15 15.06
C ALA A 226 -18.79 26.72 14.49
N ALA A 227 -17.54 26.31 14.25
CA ALA A 227 -17.24 24.92 13.93
C ALA A 227 -17.69 24.05 15.12
N ARG A 228 -18.48 23.01 14.85
CA ARG A 228 -18.82 22.01 15.87
C ARG A 228 -17.60 21.11 16.08
N GLY A 229 -17.31 20.77 17.32
CA GLY A 229 -16.28 19.77 17.64
C GLY A 229 -16.67 18.37 17.15
N GLY A 230 -15.76 17.40 17.30
CA GLY A 230 -16.04 15.98 17.05
C GLY A 230 -15.63 15.47 15.66
N THR A 231 -14.84 16.23 14.89
CA THR A 231 -14.18 15.71 13.69
C THR A 231 -12.66 15.79 13.84
N THR A 232 -11.96 14.82 13.27
CA THR A 232 -10.50 14.74 13.34
C THR A 232 -9.87 15.87 12.52
N ASP A 233 -8.92 16.58 13.12
CA ASP A 233 -8.06 17.52 12.41
C ASP A 233 -7.08 16.75 11.54
N VAL A 234 -7.10 16.96 10.22
CA VAL A 234 -6.28 16.23 9.26
C VAL A 234 -5.02 16.98 8.82
N GLY A 235 -4.83 18.24 9.26
CA GLY A 235 -3.81 19.16 8.76
C GLY A 235 -2.71 19.49 9.78
N LEU A 236 -2.13 18.46 10.39
CA LEU A 236 -0.87 18.50 11.14
C LEU A 236 -0.90 19.23 12.52
N HIS A 237 -2.05 19.72 13.00
CA HIS A 237 -2.13 20.44 14.27
C HIS A 237 -1.73 19.63 15.51
N THR A 238 -1.75 18.29 15.43
CA THR A 238 -1.39 17.39 16.54
C THR A 238 0.07 16.96 16.58
N TRP A 239 0.96 17.60 15.79
CA TRP A 239 2.30 17.09 15.47
C TRP A 239 2.24 15.74 14.72
N GLY A 240 3.10 15.55 13.71
CA GLY A 240 3.16 14.31 12.94
C GLY A 240 3.09 14.50 11.43
N ARG A 241 2.72 13.43 10.72
CA ARG A 241 2.68 13.33 9.26
C ARG A 241 1.29 13.69 8.73
N ALA A 242 1.21 14.18 7.49
CA ALA A 242 -0.08 14.52 6.88
C ALA A 242 -0.90 13.24 6.70
N ARG A 243 -2.23 13.34 6.79
CA ARG A 243 -3.11 12.18 6.60
C ARG A 243 -3.39 12.01 5.12
N ASP A 244 -3.33 10.77 4.64
CA ASP A 244 -3.74 10.40 3.29
C ASP A 244 -5.28 10.53 3.14
N THR A 245 -5.72 11.66 2.59
CA THR A 245 -7.15 11.99 2.47
C THR A 245 -7.65 11.91 1.03
N CYS A 246 -6.77 12.02 0.02
CA CYS A 246 -7.19 12.16 -1.38
C CYS A 246 -8.02 10.98 -1.89
N TRP A 247 -7.50 9.75 -1.79
CA TRP A 247 -8.25 8.57 -2.23
C TRP A 247 -9.50 8.30 -1.38
N PRO A 248 -9.45 8.36 -0.04
CA PRO A 248 -10.64 8.24 0.79
C PRO A 248 -11.77 9.20 0.47
N ILE A 249 -11.48 10.47 0.15
CA ILE A 249 -12.52 11.44 -0.19
C ILE A 249 -13.18 11.09 -1.53
N VAL A 250 -12.40 10.63 -2.50
CA VAL A 250 -12.95 10.15 -3.79
C VAL A 250 -13.83 8.92 -3.57
N GLN A 251 -13.39 7.97 -2.73
CA GLN A 251 -14.19 6.81 -2.34
C GLN A 251 -15.49 7.21 -1.64
N ALA A 252 -15.44 8.18 -0.73
CA ALA A 252 -16.63 8.72 -0.05
C ALA A 252 -17.60 9.38 -1.04
N ALA A 253 -17.10 10.15 -2.00
CA ALA A 253 -17.91 10.78 -3.04
C ALA A 253 -18.60 9.73 -3.94
N ILE A 254 -17.89 8.67 -4.31
CA ILE A 254 -18.44 7.52 -5.07
C ILE A 254 -19.53 6.84 -4.22
N ALA A 255 -19.18 6.38 -3.01
CA ALA A 255 -20.08 5.62 -2.14
C ALA A 255 -21.37 6.38 -1.83
N HIS A 256 -21.28 7.68 -1.53
CA HIS A 256 -22.44 8.51 -1.24
C HIS A 256 -23.40 8.68 -2.44
N ASN A 257 -22.87 8.64 -3.66
CA ASN A 257 -23.65 8.88 -4.87
C ASN A 257 -24.16 7.60 -5.56
N LEU A 258 -23.79 6.42 -5.05
CA LEU A 258 -24.30 5.13 -5.52
C LEU A 258 -25.61 4.79 -4.80
N CYS A 259 -26.68 4.51 -5.56
CA CYS A 259 -27.98 4.16 -5.00
C CYS A 259 -28.21 2.64 -4.81
N CYS A 260 -27.27 1.79 -5.25
CA CYS A 260 -27.42 0.33 -5.26
C CYS A 260 -26.86 -0.36 -4.00
N GLY A 261 -26.77 0.37 -2.89
CA GLY A 261 -26.25 -0.15 -1.63
C GLY A 261 -24.72 -0.35 -1.61
N PRO A 262 -24.17 -0.82 -0.48
CA PRO A 262 -22.71 -0.95 -0.29
C PRO A 262 -22.09 -2.04 -1.17
N GLY A 263 -22.89 -3.01 -1.64
CA GLY A 263 -22.40 -4.14 -2.44
C GLY A 263 -21.82 -3.73 -3.80
N LEU A 264 -22.53 -2.87 -4.55
CA LEU A 264 -22.02 -2.33 -5.82
C LEU A 264 -20.72 -1.55 -5.59
N PHE A 265 -20.65 -0.75 -4.52
CA PHE A 265 -19.42 -0.02 -4.19
C PHE A 265 -18.24 -0.97 -3.95
N ARG A 266 -18.39 -1.98 -3.08
CA ARG A 266 -17.33 -2.95 -2.78
C ARG A 266 -16.88 -3.70 -4.03
N LYS A 267 -17.84 -4.22 -4.81
CA LYS A 267 -17.59 -4.88 -6.09
C LYS A 267 -16.77 -4.01 -7.04
N THR A 268 -17.16 -2.74 -7.17
CA THR A 268 -16.47 -1.74 -8.00
C THR A 268 -15.05 -1.47 -7.49
N MET A 269 -14.84 -1.39 -6.17
CA MET A 269 -13.53 -1.18 -5.57
C MET A 269 -12.58 -2.37 -5.80
N VAL A 270 -13.08 -3.60 -5.74
CA VAL A 270 -12.30 -4.80 -6.08
C VAL A 270 -11.92 -4.80 -7.55
N ALA A 271 -12.89 -4.54 -8.45
CA ALA A 271 -12.67 -4.55 -9.89
C ALA A 271 -11.64 -3.49 -10.33
N ILE A 272 -11.72 -2.25 -9.84
CA ILE A 272 -10.74 -1.20 -10.20
C ILE A 272 -9.34 -1.51 -9.65
N LYS A 273 -9.23 -2.09 -8.44
CA LYS A 273 -7.95 -2.53 -7.88
C LYS A 273 -7.36 -3.67 -8.70
N LEU A 274 -8.17 -4.65 -9.09
CA LEU A 274 -7.73 -5.77 -9.92
C LEU A 274 -7.26 -5.31 -11.30
N GLN A 275 -8.02 -4.44 -11.98
CA GLN A 275 -7.61 -3.86 -13.25
C GLN A 275 -6.28 -3.08 -13.09
N THR A 276 -6.15 -2.33 -12.00
CA THR A 276 -4.91 -1.59 -11.69
C THR A 276 -3.71 -2.52 -11.52
N LEU A 277 -3.89 -3.66 -10.83
CA LEU A 277 -2.85 -4.68 -10.71
C LEU A 277 -2.52 -5.32 -12.06
N GLN A 278 -3.52 -5.67 -12.86
CA GLN A 278 -3.30 -6.26 -14.19
C GLN A 278 -2.49 -5.34 -15.10
N VAL A 279 -2.79 -4.03 -15.09
CA VAL A 279 -2.00 -3.03 -15.83
C VAL A 279 -0.55 -2.99 -15.32
N ALA A 280 -0.35 -2.94 -14.00
CA ALA A 280 1.00 -2.93 -13.42
C ALA A 280 1.80 -4.20 -13.76
N VAL A 281 1.16 -5.38 -13.73
CA VAL A 281 1.77 -6.64 -14.15
C VAL A 281 2.16 -6.60 -15.62
N HIS A 282 1.26 -6.15 -16.50
CA HIS A 282 1.52 -6.08 -17.94
C HIS A 282 2.68 -5.12 -18.28
N GLU A 283 2.74 -3.96 -17.62
CA GLU A 283 3.86 -3.03 -17.79
C GLU A 283 5.19 -3.65 -17.32
N ALA A 284 5.16 -4.40 -16.22
CA ALA A 284 6.31 -5.10 -15.67
C ALA A 284 6.82 -6.26 -16.53
N GLU A 285 5.96 -6.94 -17.31
CA GLU A 285 6.38 -8.03 -18.22
C GLU A 285 7.53 -7.59 -19.14
N SER A 286 7.46 -6.36 -19.65
CA SER A 286 8.50 -5.79 -20.53
C SER A 286 9.87 -5.60 -19.86
N VAL A 287 9.92 -5.58 -18.52
CA VAL A 287 11.12 -5.44 -17.71
C VAL A 287 11.69 -6.81 -17.34
N PHE A 288 10.82 -7.74 -16.92
CA PHE A 288 11.22 -9.08 -16.49
C PHE A 288 11.56 -10.02 -17.66
N CYS A 289 11.16 -9.69 -18.90
CA CYS A 289 11.54 -10.41 -20.10
C CYS A 289 12.86 -9.93 -20.75
N ARG A 290 13.61 -9.01 -20.12
CA ARG A 290 14.89 -8.51 -20.65
C ARG A 290 16.07 -9.33 -20.14
N ASP A 291 17.16 -9.33 -20.92
CA ASP A 291 18.42 -10.02 -20.58
C ASP A 291 19.11 -9.50 -19.31
N SER A 292 18.79 -8.27 -18.88
CA SER A 292 19.33 -7.66 -17.67
C SER A 292 18.22 -7.03 -16.84
N ILE A 293 17.96 -7.59 -15.65
CA ILE A 293 16.99 -7.08 -14.68
C ILE A 293 17.76 -6.32 -13.60
N ASP A 294 17.37 -5.07 -13.32
CA ASP A 294 17.79 -4.40 -12.10
C ASP A 294 17.16 -5.14 -10.90
N LEU A 295 17.97 -5.90 -10.17
CA LEU A 295 17.50 -6.73 -9.07
C LEU A 295 16.83 -5.91 -7.96
N GLY A 296 17.36 -4.72 -7.65
CA GLY A 296 16.82 -3.89 -6.58
C GLY A 296 15.44 -3.36 -6.94
N ALA A 297 15.32 -2.75 -8.12
CA ALA A 297 14.04 -2.23 -8.61
C ALA A 297 13.03 -3.35 -8.90
N GLY A 298 13.50 -4.48 -9.43
CA GLY A 298 12.67 -5.65 -9.73
C GLY A 298 12.08 -6.29 -8.48
N CYS A 299 12.87 -6.52 -7.43
CA CYS A 299 12.36 -7.04 -6.16
C CYS A 299 11.30 -6.11 -5.55
N ALA A 300 11.56 -4.80 -5.50
CA ALA A 300 10.59 -3.83 -4.98
C ALA A 300 9.28 -3.82 -5.76
N SER A 301 9.34 -3.92 -7.09
CA SER A 301 8.16 -3.98 -7.96
C SER A 301 7.34 -5.25 -7.73
N VAL A 302 7.99 -6.40 -7.57
CA VAL A 302 7.31 -7.67 -7.26
C VAL A 302 6.65 -7.64 -5.88
N ASP A 303 7.32 -7.07 -4.87
CA ASP A 303 6.75 -6.89 -3.53
C ASP A 303 5.50 -5.99 -3.55
N ASP A 304 5.55 -4.88 -4.31
CA ASP A 304 4.38 -4.01 -4.53
C ASP A 304 3.22 -4.79 -5.16
N MET A 305 3.48 -5.55 -6.24
CA MET A 305 2.44 -6.31 -6.93
C MET A 305 1.84 -7.45 -6.08
N PHE A 306 2.66 -8.15 -5.29
CA PHE A 306 2.14 -9.14 -4.33
C PHE A 306 1.31 -8.50 -3.22
N PHE A 307 1.71 -7.33 -2.74
CA PHE A 307 0.92 -6.59 -1.77
C PHE A 307 -0.42 -6.14 -2.37
N MET A 308 -0.44 -5.62 -3.61
CA MET A 308 -1.67 -5.28 -4.33
C MET A 308 -2.60 -6.50 -4.44
N LEU A 309 -2.05 -7.66 -4.82
CA LEU A 309 -2.79 -8.91 -4.89
C LEU A 309 -3.37 -9.31 -3.54
N GLN A 310 -2.60 -9.19 -2.46
CA GLN A 310 -3.08 -9.47 -1.10
C GLN A 310 -4.27 -8.58 -0.72
N VAL A 311 -4.22 -7.29 -1.02
CA VAL A 311 -5.33 -6.35 -0.76
C VAL A 311 -6.58 -6.78 -1.55
N ILE A 312 -6.44 -7.12 -2.83
CA ILE A 312 -7.56 -7.57 -3.67
C ILE A 312 -8.17 -8.87 -3.14
N VAL A 313 -7.35 -9.83 -2.72
CA VAL A 313 -7.83 -11.09 -2.14
C VAL A 313 -8.60 -10.83 -0.84
N GLN A 314 -8.10 -9.94 0.02
CA GLN A 314 -8.79 -9.58 1.26
C GLN A 314 -10.16 -8.92 0.98
N ASP A 315 -10.21 -7.97 0.06
CA ASP A 315 -11.48 -7.32 -0.33
C ASP A 315 -12.44 -8.32 -1.01
N THR A 316 -11.91 -9.33 -1.72
CA THR A 316 -12.71 -10.40 -2.34
C THR A 316 -13.34 -11.30 -1.28
N VAL A 317 -12.64 -11.58 -0.17
CA VAL A 317 -13.22 -12.31 0.98
C VAL A 317 -14.39 -11.54 1.57
N GLU A 318 -14.31 -10.20 1.67
CA GLU A 318 -15.45 -9.39 2.14
C GLU A 318 -16.66 -9.43 1.19
N LEU A 319 -16.44 -9.69 -0.11
CA LEU A 319 -17.52 -9.92 -1.07
C LEU A 319 -18.16 -11.30 -0.86
N VAL A 320 -17.35 -12.34 -0.57
CA VAL A 320 -17.86 -13.67 -0.20
C VAL A 320 -18.74 -13.60 1.05
N ASP A 321 -18.28 -12.91 2.09
CA ASP A 321 -19.06 -12.68 3.32
C ASP A 321 -20.36 -11.91 3.03
N GLY A 322 -20.36 -11.09 1.97
CA GLY A 322 -21.52 -10.37 1.45
C GLY A 322 -22.46 -11.19 0.56
N GLY A 323 -22.18 -12.49 0.33
CA GLY A 323 -23.00 -13.38 -0.50
C GLY A 323 -22.74 -13.29 -2.01
N TYR A 324 -21.63 -12.68 -2.43
CA TYR A 324 -21.25 -12.60 -3.84
C TYR A 324 -20.56 -13.87 -4.32
N GLU A 325 -20.71 -14.15 -5.61
CA GLU A 325 -20.00 -15.22 -6.31
C GLU A 325 -18.70 -14.68 -6.88
N VAL A 326 -17.59 -15.32 -6.52
CA VAL A 326 -16.24 -14.78 -6.76
C VAL A 326 -15.33 -15.71 -7.55
N SER A 327 -15.80 -16.87 -8.06
CA SER A 327 -14.92 -17.86 -8.71
C SER A 327 -14.12 -17.27 -9.88
N VAL A 328 -14.74 -16.39 -10.66
CA VAL A 328 -14.06 -15.68 -11.75
C VAL A 328 -12.98 -14.73 -11.22
N LEU A 329 -13.21 -14.06 -10.09
CA LEU A 329 -12.20 -13.20 -9.46
C LEU A 329 -11.06 -14.05 -8.88
N GLU A 330 -11.37 -15.22 -8.32
CA GLU A 330 -10.37 -16.18 -7.83
C GLU A 330 -9.48 -16.66 -8.97
N ASP A 331 -10.07 -17.04 -10.12
CA ASP A 331 -9.34 -17.44 -11.32
C ASP A 331 -8.44 -16.31 -11.85
N GLN A 332 -8.96 -15.08 -11.89
CA GLN A 332 -8.18 -13.90 -12.29
C GLN A 332 -7.02 -13.63 -11.33
N CYS A 333 -7.26 -13.73 -10.01
CA CYS A 333 -6.21 -13.59 -9.00
C CYS A 333 -5.16 -14.71 -9.12
N ALA A 334 -5.58 -15.95 -9.40
CA ALA A 334 -4.69 -17.08 -9.62
C ALA A 334 -3.83 -16.90 -10.88
N ALA A 335 -4.42 -16.41 -11.97
CA ALA A 335 -3.69 -16.09 -13.19
C ALA A 335 -2.62 -15.01 -12.95
N VAL A 336 -3.00 -13.90 -12.31
CA VAL A 336 -2.05 -12.84 -11.93
C VAL A 336 -0.94 -13.37 -11.02
N ARG A 337 -1.29 -14.18 -10.01
CA ARG A 337 -0.31 -14.82 -9.12
C ARG A 337 0.68 -15.69 -9.90
N SER A 338 0.21 -16.44 -10.89
CA SER A 338 1.06 -17.27 -11.75
C SER A 338 2.08 -16.41 -12.50
N THR A 339 1.66 -15.28 -13.06
CA THR A 339 2.57 -14.34 -13.74
C THR A 339 3.60 -13.76 -12.77
N LEU A 340 3.17 -13.35 -11.57
CA LEU A 340 4.08 -12.81 -10.55
C LEU A 340 5.13 -13.85 -10.09
N ASN A 341 4.74 -15.13 -9.96
CA ASN A 341 5.70 -16.20 -9.68
C ASN A 341 6.75 -16.32 -10.81
N GLY A 342 6.34 -16.13 -12.07
CA GLY A 342 7.27 -16.07 -13.20
C GLY A 342 8.28 -14.92 -13.09
N PHE A 343 7.87 -13.74 -12.61
CA PHE A 343 8.78 -12.63 -12.35
C PHE A 343 9.78 -12.94 -11.22
N VAL A 344 9.31 -13.60 -10.15
CA VAL A 344 10.18 -14.08 -9.06
C VAL A 344 11.21 -15.08 -9.60
N ASP A 345 10.81 -16.02 -10.45
CA ASP A 345 11.71 -16.98 -11.06
C ASP A 345 12.77 -16.30 -11.93
N ALA A 346 12.38 -15.28 -12.71
CA ALA A 346 13.31 -14.48 -13.50
C ALA A 346 14.33 -13.73 -12.62
N LEU A 347 13.88 -13.13 -11.50
CA LEU A 347 14.77 -12.49 -10.52
C LEU A 347 15.74 -13.47 -9.89
N ASN A 348 15.25 -14.65 -9.50
CA ASN A 348 16.06 -15.70 -8.92
C ASN A 348 17.12 -16.21 -9.91
N GLN A 349 16.76 -16.38 -11.18
CA GLN A 349 17.70 -16.76 -12.24
C GLN A 349 18.76 -15.68 -12.48
N SER A 350 18.36 -14.41 -12.58
CA SER A 350 19.27 -13.28 -12.74
C SER A 350 20.23 -13.16 -11.55
N THR A 351 19.74 -13.35 -10.33
CA THR A 351 20.56 -13.38 -9.11
C THR A 351 21.52 -14.56 -9.14
N ALA A 352 21.04 -15.76 -9.43
CA ALA A 352 21.87 -16.97 -9.50
C ALA A 352 22.96 -16.89 -10.59
N ALA A 353 22.69 -16.20 -11.70
CA ALA A 353 23.68 -15.96 -12.75
C ALA A 353 24.88 -15.11 -12.30
N GLN A 354 24.76 -14.36 -11.20
CA GLN A 354 25.89 -13.66 -10.58
C GLN A 354 26.75 -14.59 -9.71
N PHE A 355 26.18 -15.70 -9.25
CA PHE A 355 26.82 -16.69 -8.37
C PHE A 355 27.11 -17.98 -9.13
N VAL A 356 27.88 -17.89 -10.21
CA VAL A 356 28.30 -19.05 -11.00
C VAL A 356 29.58 -19.63 -10.40
N LEU A 357 29.62 -20.96 -10.23
CA LEU A 357 30.84 -21.66 -9.83
C LEU A 357 31.98 -21.35 -10.83
N PRO A 358 33.24 -21.25 -10.38
CA PRO A 358 34.36 -20.95 -11.28
C PRO A 358 34.37 -21.89 -12.48
N GLU A 359 34.70 -21.37 -13.67
CA GLU A 359 34.77 -22.17 -14.90
C GLU A 359 35.67 -23.40 -14.72
N GLY A 360 35.42 -24.46 -15.49
CA GLY A 360 36.15 -25.73 -15.39
C GLY A 360 37.67 -25.59 -15.40
N ALA A 361 38.22 -24.60 -16.11
CA ALA A 361 39.65 -24.29 -16.11
C ALA A 361 40.15 -23.72 -14.76
N THR A 362 39.39 -22.80 -14.16
CA THR A 362 39.65 -22.23 -12.84
C THR A 362 39.44 -23.26 -11.73
N LEU A 363 38.39 -24.10 -11.83
CA LEU A 363 38.20 -25.27 -10.96
C LEU A 363 39.35 -26.29 -11.11
N LEU A 364 39.87 -26.51 -12.32
CA LEU A 364 41.04 -27.35 -12.56
C LEU A 364 42.32 -26.74 -11.99
N GLN A 365 42.48 -25.41 -12.02
CA GLN A 365 43.58 -24.71 -11.37
C GLN A 365 43.47 -24.77 -9.84
N LEU A 366 42.27 -24.60 -9.28
CA LEU A 366 41.99 -24.79 -7.85
C LEU A 366 42.25 -26.25 -7.43
N ASN A 367 41.87 -27.23 -8.25
CA ASN A 367 42.19 -28.65 -8.03
C ASN A 367 43.69 -28.98 -8.15
N LYS A 368 44.47 -28.16 -8.86
CA LYS A 368 45.94 -28.30 -8.94
C LYS A 368 46.67 -27.72 -7.74
N LEU A 369 46.01 -26.86 -6.95
CA LEU A 369 46.54 -26.45 -5.65
C LEU A 369 46.57 -27.68 -4.74
N ARG A 370 47.76 -28.23 -4.49
CA ARG A 370 47.92 -29.40 -3.62
C ARG A 370 47.57 -29.01 -2.17
N CYS A 371 46.34 -29.26 -1.76
CA CYS A 371 46.07 -29.63 -0.39
C CYS A 371 46.51 -31.10 -0.24
N GLY A 372 47.36 -31.42 0.74
CA GLY A 372 47.91 -32.76 0.96
C GLY A 372 46.91 -33.82 1.43
N THR A 373 45.62 -33.62 1.17
CA THR A 373 44.53 -34.44 1.74
C THR A 373 43.38 -34.57 0.75
N GLU A 374 42.99 -35.83 0.51
CA GLU A 374 41.86 -36.21 -0.33
C GLU A 374 40.55 -35.85 0.39
N VAL A 375 39.78 -34.89 -0.14
CA VAL A 375 38.47 -34.53 0.41
C VAL A 375 37.46 -35.59 0.00
N VAL A 376 37.20 -36.55 0.89
CA VAL A 376 36.09 -37.48 0.71
C VAL A 376 34.81 -36.74 1.08
N SER A 377 33.92 -36.52 0.11
CA SER A 377 32.57 -36.00 0.39
C SER A 377 31.92 -36.83 1.50
N PRO A 378 31.29 -36.21 2.52
CA PRO A 378 30.58 -36.96 3.55
C PRO A 378 29.59 -37.88 2.87
N LYS A 379 29.80 -39.19 2.97
CA LYS A 379 28.80 -40.15 2.51
C LYS A 379 27.53 -39.80 3.27
N ARG A 380 26.48 -39.36 2.55
CA ARG A 380 25.13 -39.34 3.11
C ARG A 380 24.88 -40.75 3.60
N THR A 381 24.96 -40.96 4.92
CA THR A 381 24.39 -42.14 5.55
C THR A 381 22.94 -42.15 5.12
N LYS A 382 22.60 -43.05 4.20
CA LYS A 382 21.20 -43.34 3.87
C LYS A 382 20.49 -43.53 5.19
N ASP A 383 19.52 -42.65 5.44
CA ASP A 383 18.72 -42.60 6.65
C ASP A 383 18.39 -44.00 7.16
N THR A 384 19.00 -44.39 8.27
CA THR A 384 18.36 -45.37 9.14
C THR A 384 17.15 -44.66 9.72
N ARG A 385 15.98 -45.27 9.52
CA ARG A 385 14.67 -44.79 9.98
C ARG A 385 14.69 -44.50 11.49
N ASN A 386 15.12 -43.32 11.89
CA ASN A 386 15.09 -42.89 13.28
C ASN A 386 13.71 -42.31 13.60
N ARG A 387 12.96 -43.05 14.43
CA ARG A 387 11.67 -42.67 15.02
C ARG A 387 11.84 -41.60 16.10
N GLU A 388 12.50 -40.49 15.81
CA GLU A 388 12.58 -39.38 16.77
C GLU A 388 11.34 -38.49 16.67
N SER A 389 10.73 -38.24 17.83
CA SER A 389 9.62 -37.29 17.94
C SER A 389 10.11 -35.86 17.66
N ASN A 390 9.21 -34.99 17.21
CA ASN A 390 9.53 -33.58 16.96
C ASN A 390 10.03 -32.88 18.24
N GLN A 391 9.55 -33.31 19.42
CA GLN A 391 9.95 -32.75 20.69
C GLN A 391 11.41 -33.11 21.06
N GLN A 392 11.82 -34.35 20.80
CA GLN A 392 13.23 -34.75 20.99
C GLN A 392 14.18 -34.04 20.02
N ARG A 393 13.71 -33.76 18.79
CA ARG A 393 14.45 -32.92 17.83
C ARG A 393 14.59 -31.48 18.32
N HIS A 394 13.53 -30.92 18.88
CA HIS A 394 13.50 -29.55 19.38
C HIS A 394 14.36 -29.37 20.63
N GLU A 395 14.25 -30.28 21.61
CA GLU A 395 15.07 -30.27 22.82
C GLU A 395 16.55 -30.45 22.48
N ARG A 396 16.91 -31.38 21.59
CA ARG A 396 18.31 -31.51 21.14
C ARG A 396 18.81 -30.25 20.44
N ALA A 397 18.00 -29.63 19.58
CA ALA A 397 18.36 -28.36 18.94
C ALA A 397 18.57 -27.25 19.98
N TRP A 398 17.72 -27.19 21.00
CA TRP A 398 17.79 -26.19 22.07
C TRP A 398 19.01 -26.39 22.98
N THR A 399 19.28 -27.63 23.40
CA THR A 399 20.48 -27.99 24.18
C THR A 399 21.78 -27.80 23.37
N SER A 400 21.70 -27.85 22.04
CA SER A 400 22.83 -27.53 21.15
C SER A 400 23.09 -26.02 21.03
N LEU A 401 22.15 -25.17 21.46
CA LEU A 401 22.22 -23.71 21.35
C LEU A 401 22.60 -23.02 22.68
N GLU A 402 22.37 -23.65 23.83
CA GLU A 402 22.79 -23.11 25.14
C GLU A 402 24.32 -23.15 25.28
N GLY A 403 24.95 -21.96 25.29
CA GLY A 403 26.37 -21.77 25.60
C GLY A 403 27.30 -21.48 24.43
N CYS A 404 26.78 -21.25 23.21
CA CYS A 404 27.63 -20.95 22.06
C CYS A 404 27.83 -19.43 21.87
N CYS A 405 29.03 -18.91 22.18
CA CYS A 405 29.46 -17.58 21.75
C CYS A 405 29.57 -17.53 20.21
N PHE A 406 28.50 -17.15 19.52
CA PHE A 406 28.48 -17.07 18.05
C PHE A 406 29.15 -15.78 17.55
N LEU A 407 30.01 -15.94 16.54
CA LEU A 407 30.48 -14.83 15.72
C LEU A 407 29.72 -14.89 14.39
N ASP A 408 29.03 -13.80 14.06
CA ASP A 408 28.35 -13.67 12.77
C ASP A 408 29.36 -13.56 11.64
N GLY A 409 29.41 -14.60 10.80
CA GLY A 409 30.34 -14.70 9.67
C GLY A 409 30.14 -13.59 8.65
N ALA A 410 28.91 -13.11 8.47
CA ALA A 410 28.60 -12.10 7.46
C ALA A 410 29.11 -10.71 7.83
N SER A 411 28.98 -10.32 9.11
CA SER A 411 29.36 -8.99 9.59
C SER A 411 30.74 -8.92 10.24
N CYS A 412 31.40 -10.05 10.49
CA CYS A 412 32.70 -10.05 11.17
C CYS A 412 33.86 -9.59 10.28
N THR A 413 34.92 -9.06 10.92
CA THR A 413 36.19 -8.73 10.25
C THR A 413 37.14 -9.93 10.30
N MET A 414 38.02 -10.06 9.30
CA MET A 414 39.04 -11.12 9.25
C MET A 414 39.86 -11.20 10.55
N SER A 415 40.22 -10.06 11.15
CA SER A 415 40.96 -10.01 12.43
C SER A 415 40.15 -10.54 13.59
N ARG A 416 38.84 -10.24 13.62
CA ARG A 416 37.94 -10.69 14.67
C ARG A 416 37.63 -12.18 14.53
N LEU A 417 37.51 -12.68 13.30
CA LEU A 417 37.34 -14.10 12.99
C LEU A 417 38.57 -14.93 13.42
N LEU A 418 39.77 -14.47 13.08
CA LEU A 418 41.02 -15.11 13.49
C LEU A 418 41.26 -15.07 15.00
N ARG A 419 40.76 -14.05 15.71
CA ARG A 419 40.85 -13.98 17.18
C ARG A 419 39.78 -14.84 17.86
N TRP A 420 38.56 -14.84 17.35
CA TRP A 420 37.47 -15.68 17.85
C TRP A 420 37.81 -17.17 17.75
N ARG A 421 38.49 -17.56 16.67
CA ARG A 421 39.11 -18.88 16.49
C ARG A 421 39.96 -19.33 17.69
N GLU A 422 40.79 -18.43 18.22
CA GLU A 422 41.72 -18.71 19.31
C GLU A 422 41.04 -18.74 20.69
N SER A 423 39.75 -18.36 20.76
CA SER A 423 39.02 -18.38 22.03
C SER A 423 38.77 -19.82 22.51
N SER A 424 38.91 -20.00 23.81
CA SER A 424 38.61 -21.23 24.55
C SER A 424 37.16 -21.27 25.07
N GLU A 425 36.35 -20.26 24.72
CA GLU A 425 34.98 -20.10 25.20
C GLU A 425 33.98 -21.05 24.52
N ILE A 426 34.39 -21.71 23.42
CA ILE A 426 33.53 -22.62 22.66
C ILE A 426 33.79 -24.07 23.11
N PRO A 427 32.78 -24.78 23.62
CA PRO A 427 32.93 -26.20 23.96
C PRO A 427 33.41 -27.01 22.74
N ALA A 428 34.42 -27.86 22.94
CA ALA A 428 35.09 -28.62 21.87
C ALA A 428 34.11 -29.44 21.01
N ALA A 429 33.01 -29.92 21.59
CA ALA A 429 31.97 -30.69 20.91
C ALA A 429 31.26 -29.91 19.78
N TYR A 430 31.22 -28.58 19.85
CA TYR A 430 30.50 -27.72 18.90
C TYR A 430 31.41 -26.77 18.13
N LYS A 431 32.68 -26.67 18.54
CA LYS A 431 33.69 -25.82 17.91
C LYS A 431 33.81 -26.09 16.42
N SER A 432 33.71 -27.35 16.00
CA SER A 432 33.83 -27.71 14.60
C SER A 432 32.70 -27.15 13.75
N ILE A 433 31.44 -27.41 14.12
CA ILE A 433 30.26 -26.99 13.36
C ILE A 433 30.15 -25.45 13.31
N LEU A 434 30.42 -24.78 14.44
CA LEU A 434 30.38 -23.32 14.51
C LEU A 434 31.48 -22.69 13.66
N MET A 435 32.70 -23.25 13.68
CA MET A 435 33.77 -22.78 12.81
C MET A 435 33.44 -22.96 11.33
N LEU A 436 32.86 -24.10 10.92
CA LEU A 436 32.48 -24.33 9.52
C LEU A 436 31.47 -23.28 9.05
N ARG A 437 30.36 -23.13 9.79
CA ARG A 437 29.29 -22.19 9.41
C ARG A 437 29.75 -20.74 9.37
N THR A 438 30.51 -20.31 10.37
CA THR A 438 30.98 -18.92 10.45
C THR A 438 32.03 -18.62 9.38
N VAL A 439 32.94 -19.56 9.08
CA VAL A 439 33.95 -19.39 8.03
C VAL A 439 33.32 -19.46 6.63
N GLU A 440 32.36 -20.36 6.39
CA GLU A 440 31.62 -20.45 5.13
C GLU A 440 30.83 -19.17 4.86
N ALA A 441 30.08 -18.68 5.85
CA ALA A 441 29.34 -17.42 5.73
C ALA A 441 30.27 -16.23 5.47
N PHE A 442 31.42 -16.16 6.15
CA PHE A 442 32.42 -15.13 5.91
C PHE A 442 33.02 -15.20 4.50
N MET A 443 33.39 -16.39 4.03
CA MET A 443 33.96 -16.58 2.69
C MET A 443 32.95 -16.28 1.59
N PHE A 444 31.67 -16.63 1.81
CA PHE A 444 30.58 -16.34 0.90
C PHE A 444 30.34 -14.83 0.75
N GLU A 445 30.24 -14.11 1.87
CA GLU A 445 30.03 -12.65 1.88
C GLU A 445 31.24 -11.86 1.34
N ARG A 446 32.44 -12.41 1.45
CA ARG A 446 33.68 -11.77 0.94
C ARG A 446 34.09 -12.25 -0.45
N ALA A 447 33.31 -13.11 -1.10
CA ALA A 447 33.65 -13.73 -2.38
C ALA A 447 33.95 -12.71 -3.49
N LEU A 448 33.24 -11.58 -3.53
CA LEU A 448 33.47 -10.51 -4.51
C LEU A 448 34.81 -9.79 -4.28
N LEU A 449 35.21 -9.59 -3.03
CA LEU A 449 36.49 -8.95 -2.66
C LEU A 449 37.69 -9.89 -2.87
N LEU A 450 37.46 -11.21 -2.92
CA LEU A 450 38.49 -12.22 -3.19
C LEU A 450 38.78 -12.39 -4.69
N ASN A 451 37.93 -11.84 -5.56
CA ASN A 451 38.08 -11.87 -7.03
C ASN A 451 38.72 -10.59 -7.61
N ASP A 452 38.89 -9.54 -6.80
CA ASP A 452 39.50 -8.27 -7.25
C ASP A 452 41.03 -8.31 -7.03
N GLU A 453 41.83 -7.96 -8.05
CA GLU A 453 43.30 -7.99 -7.99
C GLU A 453 43.89 -6.96 -6.99
N ALA A 454 43.09 -6.00 -6.56
CA ALA A 454 43.42 -5.10 -5.46
C ALA A 454 43.09 -5.78 -4.12
N ILE A 455 43.91 -6.77 -3.73
CA ILE A 455 43.93 -7.29 -2.37
C ILE A 455 44.43 -6.17 -1.46
N ASP A 456 43.51 -5.30 -1.07
CA ASP A 456 43.76 -4.31 -0.04
C ASP A 456 44.05 -5.06 1.28
N ASN A 457 44.78 -4.42 2.19
CA ASN A 457 45.32 -4.98 3.46
C ASN A 457 44.30 -5.70 4.38
N VAL A 458 43.02 -5.72 4.01
CA VAL A 458 41.89 -6.30 4.73
C VAL A 458 41.85 -7.84 4.65
N CYS A 459 42.22 -8.44 3.50
CA CYS A 459 42.19 -9.89 3.26
C CYS A 459 43.50 -10.40 2.62
N SER A 460 44.66 -10.17 3.26
CA SER A 460 45.92 -10.68 2.73
C SER A 460 45.88 -12.19 2.51
N LEU A 461 46.51 -12.65 1.42
CA LEU A 461 46.52 -14.05 0.99
C LEU A 461 46.94 -15.02 2.13
N GLU A 462 47.91 -14.61 2.94
CA GLU A 462 48.40 -15.36 4.10
C GLU A 462 47.31 -15.59 5.17
N ARG A 463 46.43 -14.61 5.38
CA ARG A 463 45.33 -14.69 6.35
C ARG A 463 44.19 -15.54 5.84
N VAL A 464 43.88 -15.45 4.55
CA VAL A 464 42.92 -16.33 3.88
C VAL A 464 43.43 -17.78 3.89
N GLN A 465 44.70 -18.00 3.60
CA GLN A 465 45.32 -19.32 3.65
C GLN A 465 45.28 -19.91 5.06
N THR A 466 45.53 -19.09 6.09
CA THR A 466 45.42 -19.50 7.49
C THR A 466 43.98 -19.91 7.85
N LEU A 467 42.98 -19.15 7.38
CA LEU A 467 41.55 -19.45 7.60
C LEU A 467 41.14 -20.76 6.93
N VAL A 468 41.52 -20.96 5.67
CA VAL A 468 41.23 -22.16 4.88
C VAL A 468 41.93 -23.40 5.45
N THR A 469 43.20 -23.28 5.84
CA THR A 469 43.96 -24.38 6.45
C THR A 469 43.28 -24.89 7.72
N GLN A 470 42.72 -23.98 8.51
CA GLN A 470 42.07 -24.37 9.74
C GLN A 470 40.64 -24.87 9.55
N TYR A 471 39.89 -24.27 8.63
CA TYR A 471 38.63 -24.86 8.17
C TYR A 471 38.86 -26.32 7.77
N GLN A 472 39.92 -26.59 6.99
CA GLN A 472 40.30 -27.95 6.59
C GLN A 472 40.68 -28.86 7.78
N GLN A 473 41.42 -28.36 8.77
CA GLN A 473 41.75 -29.12 9.99
C GLN A 473 40.50 -29.47 10.82
N VAL A 474 39.48 -28.63 10.78
CA VAL A 474 38.23 -28.81 11.52
C VAL A 474 37.26 -29.75 10.79
N VAL A 475 37.22 -29.73 9.45
CA VAL A 475 36.43 -30.68 8.64
C VAL A 475 36.94 -32.12 8.77
N THR A 476 38.24 -32.30 9.06
CA THR A 476 38.91 -33.61 9.06
C THR A 476 38.97 -34.31 10.42
N GLN A 477 38.56 -33.65 11.50
CA GLN A 477 38.32 -34.27 12.82
C GLN A 477 36.92 -34.87 12.88
#